data_AF-A0A023F0I4-F1
#
_entry.id   AF-A0A023F0I4-F1
#
_cell.length_a   1.000
_cell.length_b   1.000
_cell.length_c   1.000
_cell.angle_alpha   90.00
_cell.angle_beta   90.00
_cell.angle_gamma   90.00
#
_symmetry.space_group_name_H-M   'P 1'
#
loop_
_entity.id
_entity.type
_entity.pdbx_description
1 polymer ?
#
loop_
_entity_poly.entity_id
_entity_poly.type
_entity_poly.pdbx_seq_one_letter_code
_entity_poly.pdbx_strand_id
1 'polypeptide(L)'
;EKFIFSKQFIYDNLTFPFTAEFTLPCNESPEELCQEILASQNIPDSIKRVLRISLTNYIQEKAAEISDVGNFMTLLKEYPINNDTIKSWDQSFTLKRSSVDNSKNANLDDSELFSAVYHKLVHSTALETILNVEHSYALVMQDIIKRRDEHLSNLSTKQTEEMSKAVEALSLGLTEADITAIATRHLDEHGLETASWQSKVSVIQESQRSAYRQWLMSLVEHNCDTPISTPLNSPVVVNRSFAMESQAPSFQESFTIHLGSQMKHMYNIRLLSADVLDFCRLRTNISGDVEPQPQRLQTALSLYSNDLCGLVLLSDNHLGGFSGITKDLMKICELQPELHFSSIEDQLEEIRTSIREGVDWRRHNVAEENNILTTSEQQSRKSGTKYLQPGDVYITKHSNLSEVHVVFHMVVDDTVRSNDITSRHSGILGLRNVIKCACSNDITTLTVPLLLSHENFQGMTMAWCTKRAELVYKCVKGFMIEMSSWGGSELKNLQFLVPKGISEEIFTALANMLPSIFRISNPLVLQASNTNRSQTKK
;
A
#
# COMPACT_ATOMS: atom_id res chain seq x y z
N GLU A 1 -20.30 -16.18 36.82
CA GLU A 1 -21.54 -16.69 37.48
C GLU A 1 -21.66 -18.19 37.26
N LYS A 2 -22.39 -18.93 38.11
CA LYS A 2 -22.70 -20.35 37.88
C LYS A 2 -23.97 -20.46 37.03
N PHE A 3 -23.85 -21.11 35.88
CA PHE A 3 -24.95 -21.37 34.96
C PHE A 3 -25.37 -22.83 35.06
N ILE A 4 -26.69 -23.05 35.03
CA ILE A 4 -27.28 -24.40 35.11
C ILE A 4 -28.01 -24.66 33.79
N PHE A 5 -27.50 -25.61 33.01
CA PHE A 5 -28.21 -26.14 31.86
C PHE A 5 -29.04 -27.33 32.30
N SER A 6 -30.37 -27.29 32.08
CA SER A 6 -31.24 -28.44 32.33
C SER A 6 -32.13 -28.71 31.10
N LYS A 7 -32.15 -29.96 30.63
CA LYS A 7 -32.97 -30.37 29.47
C LYS A 7 -33.33 -31.85 29.56
N GLN A 8 -34.57 -32.19 29.22
CA GLN A 8 -35.03 -33.58 29.13
C GLN A 8 -34.93 -34.09 27.69
N PHE A 9 -34.42 -35.31 27.52
CA PHE A 9 -34.29 -35.99 26.24
C PHE A 9 -35.13 -37.26 26.24
N ILE A 10 -35.81 -37.58 25.14
CA ILE A 10 -36.60 -38.80 25.00
C ILE A 10 -35.84 -39.74 24.05
N TYR A 11 -35.52 -40.94 24.52
CA TYR A 11 -34.88 -41.99 23.71
C TYR A 11 -35.49 -43.35 24.09
N ASP A 12 -35.95 -44.13 23.10
CA ASP A 12 -36.64 -45.42 23.31
C ASP A 12 -37.76 -45.40 24.37
N ASN A 13 -38.67 -44.41 24.28
CA ASN A 13 -39.78 -44.19 25.24
C ASN A 13 -39.33 -43.97 26.71
N LEU A 14 -38.05 -43.68 26.95
CA LEU A 14 -37.50 -43.30 28.25
C LEU A 14 -37.09 -41.82 28.24
N THR A 15 -37.51 -41.07 29.26
CA THR A 15 -37.14 -39.67 29.48
C THR A 15 -35.87 -39.59 30.32
N PHE A 16 -34.81 -38.98 29.78
CA PHE A 16 -33.54 -38.72 30.44
C PHE A 16 -33.43 -37.23 30.78
N PRO A 17 -33.58 -36.84 32.06
CA PRO A 17 -33.26 -35.49 32.50
C PRO A 17 -31.73 -35.32 32.58
N PHE A 18 -31.21 -34.30 31.91
CA PHE A 18 -29.81 -33.90 32.01
C PHE A 18 -29.72 -32.52 32.66
N THR A 19 -28.91 -32.39 33.70
CA THR A 19 -28.61 -31.13 34.35
C THR A 19 -27.09 -31.02 34.54
N ALA A 20 -26.49 -29.91 34.08
CA ALA A 20 -25.07 -29.62 34.24
C ALA A 20 -24.87 -28.19 34.74
N GLU A 21 -23.95 -28.04 35.69
CA GLU A 21 -23.51 -26.73 36.20
C GLU A 21 -22.14 -26.40 35.63
N PHE A 22 -21.95 -25.17 35.16
CA PHE A 22 -20.65 -24.67 34.68
C PHE A 22 -20.51 -23.17 34.98
N THR A 23 -19.27 -22.66 34.94
CA THR A 23 -18.97 -21.25 35.25
C THR A 23 -18.46 -20.51 34.02
N LEU A 24 -19.00 -19.32 33.74
CA LEU A 24 -18.47 -18.42 32.71
C LEU A 24 -17.88 -17.14 33.38
N PRO A 25 -16.79 -16.55 32.84
CA PRO A 25 -16.05 -16.95 31.64
C PRO A 25 -15.04 -18.09 31.89
N CYS A 26 -14.95 -19.05 30.95
CA CYS A 26 -13.93 -20.11 30.96
C CYS A 26 -12.72 -19.70 30.11
N ASN A 27 -11.51 -20.13 30.51
CA ASN A 27 -10.28 -19.94 29.74
C ASN A 27 -10.16 -20.89 28.54
N GLU A 28 -11.01 -21.92 28.48
CA GLU A 28 -11.01 -22.98 27.47
C GLU A 28 -12.11 -22.75 26.43
N SER A 29 -11.97 -23.36 25.26
CA SER A 29 -12.98 -23.24 24.21
C SER A 29 -14.32 -23.85 24.66
N PRO A 30 -15.47 -23.30 24.25
CA PRO A 30 -16.80 -23.85 24.57
C PRO A 30 -16.95 -25.34 24.20
N GLU A 31 -16.19 -25.81 23.21
CA GLU A 31 -16.20 -27.20 22.77
C GLU A 31 -15.46 -28.13 23.72
N GLU A 32 -14.36 -27.68 24.34
CA GLU A 32 -13.58 -28.46 25.31
C GLU A 32 -14.36 -28.63 26.62
N LEU A 33 -14.98 -27.55 27.11
CA LEU A 33 -15.85 -27.61 28.29
C LEU A 33 -17.03 -28.56 28.08
N CYS A 34 -17.64 -28.55 26.89
CA CYS A 34 -18.66 -29.52 26.50
C CYS A 34 -18.15 -30.96 26.56
N GLN A 35 -16.94 -31.22 26.08
CA GLN A 35 -16.36 -32.56 26.11
C GLN A 35 -16.04 -33.02 27.52
N GLU A 36 -15.56 -32.14 28.39
CA GLU A 36 -15.28 -32.44 29.79
C GLU A 36 -16.57 -32.78 30.56
N ILE A 37 -17.62 -31.97 30.39
CA ILE A 37 -18.93 -32.21 31.02
C ILE A 37 -19.53 -33.53 30.53
N LEU A 38 -19.44 -33.82 29.23
CA LEU A 38 -19.92 -35.08 28.64
C LEU A 38 -19.09 -36.30 29.06
N ALA A 39 -17.79 -36.14 29.28
CA ALA A 39 -16.92 -37.22 29.76
C ALA A 39 -17.20 -37.57 31.22
N SER A 40 -17.64 -36.59 32.02
CA SER A 40 -17.97 -36.79 33.43
C SER A 40 -19.28 -37.57 33.68
N GLN A 41 -20.13 -37.73 32.65
CA GLN A 41 -21.46 -38.37 32.77
C GLN A 41 -21.60 -39.56 31.80
N ASN A 42 -21.88 -40.75 32.32
CA ASN A 42 -22.06 -41.99 31.53
C ASN A 42 -23.39 -41.97 30.74
N ILE A 43 -23.41 -41.30 29.58
CA ILE A 43 -24.59 -41.16 28.71
C ILE A 43 -24.42 -42.03 27.44
N PRO A 44 -25.48 -42.65 26.89
CA PRO A 44 -25.41 -43.38 25.62
C PRO A 44 -24.96 -42.52 24.43
N ASP A 45 -24.11 -43.07 23.55
CA ASP A 45 -23.47 -42.34 22.44
C ASP A 45 -24.46 -41.73 21.43
N SER A 46 -25.64 -42.32 21.29
CA SER A 46 -26.73 -41.82 20.45
C SER A 46 -27.31 -40.49 20.96
N ILE A 47 -27.30 -40.25 22.27
CA ILE A 47 -27.78 -39.00 22.91
C ILE A 47 -26.65 -37.97 23.01
N LYS A 48 -25.39 -38.41 23.18
CA LYS A 48 -24.21 -37.53 23.30
C LYS A 48 -24.09 -36.53 22.15
N ARG A 49 -24.37 -36.95 20.91
CA ARG A 49 -24.28 -36.06 19.74
C ARG A 49 -25.29 -34.92 19.77
N VAL A 50 -26.54 -35.21 20.16
CA VAL A 50 -27.62 -34.21 20.26
C VAL A 50 -27.41 -33.29 21.46
N LEU A 51 -26.92 -33.86 22.57
CA LEU A 51 -26.59 -33.13 23.79
C LEU A 51 -25.41 -32.17 23.55
N ARG A 52 -24.35 -32.61 22.85
CA ARG A 52 -23.20 -31.76 22.48
C ARG A 52 -23.64 -30.51 21.73
N ILE A 53 -24.46 -30.66 20.69
CA ILE A 53 -24.95 -29.52 19.90
C ILE A 53 -25.81 -28.59 20.78
N SER A 54 -26.71 -29.14 21.59
CA SER A 54 -27.58 -28.33 22.45
C SER A 54 -26.81 -27.57 23.53
N LEU A 55 -25.79 -28.20 24.13
CA LEU A 55 -24.97 -27.62 25.20
C LEU A 55 -23.99 -26.57 24.64
N THR A 56 -23.34 -26.84 23.50
CA THR A 56 -22.46 -25.88 22.84
C THR A 56 -23.22 -24.62 22.44
N ASN A 57 -24.41 -24.76 21.85
CA ASN A 57 -25.24 -23.60 21.49
C ASN A 57 -25.66 -22.78 22.72
N TYR A 58 -26.03 -23.45 23.83
CA TYR A 58 -26.41 -22.77 25.07
C TYR A 58 -25.23 -22.03 25.72
N ILE A 59 -24.04 -22.63 25.72
CA ILE A 59 -22.82 -22.00 26.23
C ILE A 59 -22.44 -20.80 25.36
N GLN A 60 -22.53 -20.92 24.03
CA GLN A 60 -22.25 -19.81 23.10
C GLN A 60 -23.26 -18.67 23.25
N GLU A 61 -24.56 -18.98 23.39
CA GLU A 61 -25.61 -17.99 23.63
C GLU A 61 -25.37 -17.22 24.94
N LYS A 62 -25.06 -17.92 26.04
CA LYS A 62 -24.76 -17.29 27.33
C LYS A 62 -23.40 -16.57 27.36
N ALA A 63 -22.40 -17.05 26.64
CA ALA A 63 -21.14 -16.34 26.46
C ALA A 63 -21.33 -15.04 25.65
N ALA A 64 -22.18 -15.05 24.62
CA ALA A 64 -22.53 -13.86 23.85
C ALA A 64 -23.32 -12.84 24.68
N GLU A 65 -24.30 -13.28 25.49
CA GLU A 65 -25.02 -12.39 26.41
C GLU A 65 -24.10 -11.68 27.42
N ILE A 66 -23.06 -12.37 27.92
CA ILE A 66 -22.06 -11.78 28.82
C ILE A 66 -21.12 -10.82 28.08
N SER A 67 -20.78 -11.15 26.82
CA SER A 67 -19.91 -10.33 25.98
C SER A 67 -20.55 -9.02 25.51
N ASP A 68 -21.88 -8.99 25.33
CA ASP A 68 -22.59 -7.85 24.73
C ASP A 68 -23.07 -6.81 25.76
N VAL A 69 -23.07 -7.14 27.07
CA VAL A 69 -23.62 -6.25 28.11
C VAL A 69 -22.63 -5.97 29.27
N GLY A 70 -21.54 -6.73 29.40
CA GLY A 70 -20.87 -6.89 30.69
C GLY A 70 -19.76 -5.94 31.12
N ASN A 71 -18.89 -5.42 30.23
CA ASN A 71 -17.56 -5.00 30.72
C ASN A 71 -16.98 -3.65 30.29
N PHE A 72 -17.70 -2.79 29.56
CA PHE A 72 -17.19 -1.46 29.22
C PHE A 72 -17.83 -0.31 30.00
N MET A 73 -19.08 -0.45 30.44
CA MET A 73 -19.85 0.67 31.02
C MET A 73 -19.87 0.71 32.55
N THR A 74 -19.64 -0.41 33.23
CA THR A 74 -19.67 -0.53 34.70
C THR A 74 -18.31 -0.31 35.36
N LEU A 75 -17.20 -0.49 34.62
CA LEU A 75 -15.83 -0.33 35.12
C LEU A 75 -15.30 1.13 35.07
N LEU A 76 -16.02 2.04 34.41
CA LEU A 76 -15.61 3.45 34.28
C LEU A 76 -16.15 4.38 35.38
N LYS A 77 -17.03 3.90 36.27
CA LYS A 77 -17.67 4.75 37.29
C LYS A 77 -17.14 4.60 38.71
N GLU A 78 -16.33 3.60 39.00
CA GLU A 78 -15.72 3.42 40.32
C GLU A 78 -14.23 3.13 40.14
N TYR A 79 -13.39 4.15 40.41
CA TYR A 79 -12.02 4.11 40.96
C TYR A 79 -11.15 5.22 40.36
N PRO A 80 -10.49 6.05 41.20
CA PRO A 80 -9.64 7.13 40.73
C PRO A 80 -8.32 6.57 40.17
N ILE A 81 -7.95 7.07 39.00
CA ILE A 81 -6.77 6.71 38.21
C ILE A 81 -5.49 6.90 39.03
N ASN A 82 -4.71 5.84 39.23
CA ASN A 82 -3.38 5.90 39.83
C ASN A 82 -2.31 5.52 38.80
N ASN A 83 -1.16 6.21 38.79
CA ASN A 83 -0.13 6.17 37.75
C ASN A 83 0.55 4.79 37.53
N ASP A 84 0.36 3.83 38.43
CA ASP A 84 0.95 2.49 38.33
C ASP A 84 0.16 1.57 37.39
N THR A 85 -1.14 1.81 37.17
CA THR A 85 -1.91 1.05 36.16
C THR A 85 -1.55 1.45 34.74
N ILE A 86 -1.15 2.70 34.50
CA ILE A 86 -0.65 3.15 33.19
C ILE A 86 0.64 2.42 32.83
N LYS A 87 1.55 2.22 33.79
CA LYS A 87 2.79 1.43 33.59
C LYS A 87 2.53 -0.06 33.40
N SER A 88 1.56 -0.60 34.13
CA SER A 88 1.11 -1.98 33.94
C SER A 88 0.50 -2.18 32.55
N TRP A 89 -0.27 -1.21 32.05
CA TRP A 89 -0.85 -1.25 30.69
C TRP A 89 0.21 -1.12 29.61
N ASP A 90 1.22 -0.26 29.80
CA ASP A 90 2.36 -0.14 28.90
C ASP A 90 3.17 -1.45 28.84
N GLN A 91 3.36 -2.12 29.99
CA GLN A 91 3.98 -3.44 30.06
C GLN A 91 3.11 -4.53 29.43
N SER A 92 1.79 -4.46 29.57
CA SER A 92 0.84 -5.44 29.00
C SER A 92 0.72 -5.29 27.48
N PHE A 93 0.76 -4.05 26.97
CA PHE A 93 0.83 -3.74 25.54
C PHE A 93 2.18 -4.15 24.94
N THR A 94 3.27 -3.94 25.67
CA THR A 94 4.61 -4.39 25.25
C THR A 94 4.71 -5.92 25.25
N LEU A 95 4.11 -6.61 26.23
CA LEU A 95 4.07 -8.08 26.27
C LEU A 95 3.23 -8.66 25.13
N LYS A 96 2.07 -8.07 24.81
CA LYS A 96 1.27 -8.46 23.63
C LYS A 96 2.02 -8.25 22.32
N ARG A 97 2.89 -7.24 22.24
CA ARG A 97 3.78 -7.02 21.08
C ARG A 97 4.92 -8.05 21.01
N SER A 98 5.39 -8.57 22.15
CA SER A 98 6.37 -9.68 22.19
C SER A 98 5.77 -11.06 21.92
N SER A 99 4.49 -11.30 22.21
CA SER A 99 3.80 -12.55 21.81
C SER A 99 3.49 -12.62 20.31
N VAL A 100 3.52 -11.47 19.60
CA VAL A 100 3.44 -11.40 18.14
C VAL A 100 4.72 -11.95 17.48
N ASP A 101 5.86 -12.01 18.18
CA ASP A 101 7.08 -12.59 17.61
C ASP A 101 7.01 -14.13 17.46
N ASN A 102 6.21 -14.82 18.27
CA ASN A 102 5.96 -16.26 18.08
C ASN A 102 4.86 -16.55 17.03
N SER A 103 3.96 -15.60 16.74
CA SER A 103 2.97 -15.74 15.65
C SER A 103 3.50 -15.32 14.28
N LYS A 104 4.61 -14.58 14.22
CA LYS A 104 5.27 -14.23 12.95
C LYS A 104 5.71 -15.46 12.18
N ASN A 105 6.21 -16.52 12.84
CA ASN A 105 6.69 -17.71 12.13
C ASN A 105 5.57 -18.52 11.45
N ALA A 106 4.35 -18.54 12.00
CA ALA A 106 3.19 -19.19 11.34
C ALA A 106 2.56 -18.31 10.24
N ASN A 107 2.53 -16.99 10.44
CA ASN A 107 2.05 -16.04 9.43
C ASN A 107 3.02 -15.85 8.25
N LEU A 108 4.33 -16.02 8.49
CA LEU A 108 5.36 -16.02 7.44
C LEU A 108 5.16 -17.18 6.47
N ASP A 109 4.89 -18.38 6.99
CA ASP A 109 4.66 -19.59 6.18
C ASP A 109 3.37 -19.46 5.33
N ASP A 110 2.25 -18.98 5.90
CA ASP A 110 1.02 -18.74 5.13
C ASP A 110 1.18 -17.62 4.09
N SER A 111 1.89 -16.55 4.43
CA SER A 111 2.11 -15.44 3.49
C SER A 111 3.06 -15.83 2.35
N GLU A 112 4.12 -16.59 2.64
CA GLU A 112 5.03 -17.12 1.62
C GLU A 112 4.31 -18.13 0.72
N LEU A 113 3.52 -19.04 1.30
CA LEU A 113 2.67 -19.97 0.56
C LEU A 113 1.72 -19.24 -0.37
N PHE A 114 1.01 -18.22 0.14
CA PHE A 114 0.11 -17.39 -0.67
C PHE A 114 0.84 -16.71 -1.83
N SER A 115 2.03 -16.15 -1.57
CA SER A 115 2.82 -15.49 -2.61
C SER A 115 3.23 -16.46 -3.72
N ALA A 116 3.66 -17.67 -3.36
CA ALA A 116 4.03 -18.71 -4.31
C ALA A 116 2.83 -19.23 -5.11
N VAL A 117 1.68 -19.41 -4.45
CA VAL A 117 0.41 -19.80 -5.06
C VAL A 117 -0.03 -18.76 -6.09
N TYR A 118 -0.06 -17.48 -5.70
CA TYR A 118 -0.45 -16.41 -6.60
C TYR A 118 0.49 -16.34 -7.81
N HIS A 119 1.81 -16.32 -7.58
CA HIS A 119 2.80 -16.25 -8.66
C HIS A 119 2.64 -17.41 -9.67
N LYS A 120 2.37 -18.62 -9.19
CA LYS A 120 2.10 -19.77 -10.06
C LYS A 120 0.81 -19.59 -10.87
N LEU A 121 -0.26 -19.08 -10.24
CA LEU A 121 -1.56 -18.91 -10.89
C LEU A 121 -1.57 -17.79 -11.93
N VAL A 122 -0.86 -16.68 -11.72
CA VAL A 122 -0.79 -15.60 -12.73
C VAL A 122 -0.06 -16.02 -14.00
N HIS A 123 0.81 -17.04 -13.93
CA HIS A 123 1.44 -17.65 -15.12
C HIS A 123 0.60 -18.77 -15.75
N SER A 124 -0.59 -19.05 -15.22
CA SER A 124 -1.53 -20.05 -15.73
C SER A 124 -2.67 -19.39 -16.53
N THR A 125 -3.57 -20.22 -17.06
CA THR A 125 -4.81 -19.77 -17.70
C THR A 125 -5.77 -19.04 -16.73
N ALA A 126 -5.52 -19.08 -15.42
CA ALA A 126 -6.34 -18.40 -14.42
C ALA A 126 -6.16 -16.87 -14.38
N LEU A 127 -5.11 -16.32 -14.99
CA LEU A 127 -4.74 -14.90 -14.92
C LEU A 127 -5.90 -13.95 -15.25
N GLU A 128 -6.63 -14.19 -16.34
CA GLU A 128 -7.75 -13.35 -16.75
C GLU A 128 -8.88 -13.38 -15.70
N THR A 129 -9.13 -14.55 -15.10
CA THR A 129 -10.13 -14.69 -14.04
C THR A 129 -9.70 -13.95 -12.78
N ILE A 130 -8.42 -14.02 -12.41
CA ILE A 130 -7.84 -13.28 -11.29
C ILE A 130 -8.05 -11.78 -11.47
N LEU A 131 -7.64 -11.25 -12.63
CA LEU A 131 -7.79 -9.82 -12.94
C LEU A 131 -9.26 -9.37 -12.95
N ASN A 132 -10.17 -10.22 -13.43
CA ASN A 132 -11.60 -9.92 -13.41
C ASN A 132 -12.17 -9.85 -11.98
N VAL A 133 -11.74 -10.76 -11.09
CA VAL A 133 -12.14 -10.74 -9.68
C VAL A 133 -11.61 -9.47 -9.01
N GLU A 134 -10.33 -9.14 -9.19
CA GLU A 134 -9.73 -7.90 -8.66
C GLU A 134 -10.48 -6.66 -9.15
N HIS A 135 -10.80 -6.61 -10.44
CA HIS A 135 -11.57 -5.52 -11.03
C HIS A 135 -12.98 -5.42 -10.44
N SER A 136 -13.65 -6.54 -10.18
CA SER A 136 -14.98 -6.54 -9.56
C SER A 136 -14.96 -5.95 -8.15
N TYR A 137 -13.95 -6.29 -7.34
CA TYR A 137 -13.78 -5.73 -5.99
C TYR A 137 -13.44 -4.24 -6.02
N ALA A 138 -12.62 -3.84 -6.98
CA ALA A 138 -12.32 -2.45 -7.27
C ALA A 138 -13.57 -1.60 -7.58
N LEU A 139 -14.50 -2.10 -8.41
CA LEU A 139 -15.75 -1.39 -8.72
C LEU A 139 -16.62 -1.17 -7.47
N VAL A 140 -16.72 -2.21 -6.63
CA VAL A 140 -17.45 -2.12 -5.35
C VAL A 140 -16.81 -1.06 -4.44
N MET A 141 -15.48 -1.06 -4.33
CA MET A 141 -14.75 -0.11 -3.51
C MET A 141 -14.94 1.33 -3.99
N GLN A 142 -14.80 1.58 -5.30
CA GLN A 142 -15.02 2.90 -5.89
C GLN A 142 -16.43 3.44 -5.62
N ASP A 143 -17.45 2.59 -5.71
CA ASP A 143 -18.84 2.95 -5.44
C ASP A 143 -19.07 3.30 -3.95
N ILE A 144 -18.48 2.54 -3.01
CA ILE A 144 -18.56 2.84 -1.58
C ILE A 144 -17.85 4.15 -1.24
N ILE A 145 -16.64 4.34 -1.76
CA ILE A 145 -15.85 5.57 -1.57
C ILE A 145 -16.58 6.77 -2.16
N LYS A 146 -17.17 6.62 -3.34
CA LYS A 146 -17.99 7.67 -3.96
C LYS A 146 -19.18 8.06 -3.07
N ARG A 147 -19.94 7.09 -2.54
CA ARG A 147 -21.06 7.38 -1.61
C ARG A 147 -20.60 8.08 -0.34
N ARG A 148 -19.46 7.66 0.24
CA ARG A 148 -18.84 8.32 1.39
C ARG A 148 -18.55 9.78 1.07
N ASP A 149 -17.84 10.03 -0.02
CA ASP A 149 -17.40 11.37 -0.39
C ASP A 149 -18.59 12.29 -0.72
N GLU A 150 -19.62 11.78 -1.39
CA GLU A 150 -20.89 12.50 -1.63
C GLU A 150 -21.60 12.84 -0.31
N HIS A 151 -21.68 11.90 0.63
CA HIS A 151 -22.32 12.12 1.92
C HIS A 151 -21.57 13.13 2.79
N LEU A 152 -20.24 13.00 2.91
CA LEU A 152 -19.40 13.93 3.66
C LEU A 152 -19.41 15.34 3.03
N SER A 153 -19.42 15.43 1.70
CA SER A 153 -19.57 16.70 0.98
C SER A 153 -20.92 17.36 1.29
N ASN A 154 -22.01 16.61 1.22
CA ASN A 154 -23.35 17.11 1.56
C ASN A 154 -23.45 17.57 3.02
N LEU A 155 -22.81 16.85 3.95
CA LEU A 155 -22.73 17.24 5.35
C LEU A 155 -21.96 18.55 5.52
N SER A 156 -20.77 18.66 4.90
CA SER A 156 -19.94 19.86 4.93
C SER A 156 -20.65 21.08 4.37
N THR A 157 -21.43 20.94 3.29
CA THR A 157 -22.21 22.04 2.71
C THR A 157 -23.30 22.51 3.68
N LYS A 158 -24.06 21.59 4.28
CA LYS A 158 -25.09 21.93 5.28
C LYS A 158 -24.49 22.64 6.49
N GLN A 159 -23.36 22.16 7.00
CA GLN A 159 -22.66 22.76 8.13
C GLN A 159 -22.13 24.16 7.78
N THR A 160 -21.63 24.35 6.55
CA THR A 160 -21.18 25.66 6.06
C THR A 160 -22.34 26.66 5.96
N GLU A 161 -23.49 26.23 5.45
CA GLU A 161 -24.71 27.07 5.37
C GLU A 161 -25.24 27.44 6.75
N GLU A 162 -25.28 26.49 7.69
CA GLU A 162 -25.69 26.74 9.07
C GLU A 162 -24.75 27.71 9.78
N MET A 163 -23.44 27.54 9.61
CA MET A 163 -22.42 28.44 10.15
C MET A 163 -22.54 29.85 9.58
N SER A 164 -22.76 29.99 8.26
CA SER A 164 -22.98 31.30 7.61
C SER A 164 -24.18 32.02 8.20
N LYS A 165 -25.32 31.32 8.38
CA LYS A 165 -26.54 31.88 8.99
C LYS A 165 -26.30 32.29 10.45
N ALA A 166 -25.56 31.50 11.21
CA ALA A 166 -25.22 31.80 12.60
C ALA A 166 -24.33 33.05 12.71
N VAL A 167 -23.35 33.20 11.80
CA VAL A 167 -22.46 34.38 11.74
C VAL A 167 -23.22 35.64 11.31
N GLU A 168 -24.10 35.56 10.30
CA GLU A 168 -24.95 36.69 9.89
C GLU A 168 -25.85 37.17 11.04
N ALA A 169 -26.37 36.23 11.82
CA ALA A 169 -27.27 36.50 12.93
C ALA A 169 -26.56 36.95 14.24
N LEU A 170 -25.22 37.04 14.26
CA LEU A 170 -24.48 37.80 15.29
C LEU A 170 -24.93 39.26 15.36
N SER A 171 -25.29 39.84 14.21
CA SER A 171 -25.82 41.19 14.12
C SER A 171 -27.24 41.33 14.73
N LEU A 172 -27.92 40.21 14.97
CA LEU A 172 -29.31 40.12 15.43
C LEU A 172 -29.45 39.58 16.86
N GLY A 173 -28.35 39.36 17.59
CA GLY A 173 -28.37 39.01 19.02
C GLY A 173 -27.95 37.59 19.38
N LEU A 174 -27.41 36.80 18.45
CA LEU A 174 -26.69 35.56 18.79
C LEU A 174 -25.35 35.87 19.44
N THR A 175 -24.94 35.04 20.41
CA THR A 175 -23.67 35.21 21.11
C THR A 175 -22.56 34.37 20.48
N GLU A 176 -21.30 34.77 20.68
CA GLU A 176 -20.15 33.98 20.26
C GLU A 176 -20.13 32.56 20.88
N ALA A 177 -20.74 32.41 22.07
CA ALA A 177 -20.89 31.12 22.73
C ALA A 177 -21.81 30.16 21.94
N ASP A 178 -22.88 30.68 21.33
CA ASP A 178 -23.80 29.89 20.52
C ASP A 178 -23.12 29.38 19.24
N ILE A 179 -22.29 30.23 18.61
CA ILE A 179 -21.49 29.83 17.44
C ILE A 179 -20.48 28.74 17.81
N THR A 180 -19.83 28.89 18.96
CA THR A 180 -18.86 27.90 19.46
C THR A 180 -19.56 26.56 19.73
N ALA A 181 -20.78 26.58 20.27
CA ALA A 181 -21.58 25.37 20.47
C ALA A 181 -21.98 24.70 19.15
N ILE A 182 -22.37 25.48 18.13
CA ILE A 182 -22.66 24.98 16.77
C ILE A 182 -21.41 24.35 16.16
N ALA A 183 -20.26 25.04 16.24
CA ALA A 183 -18.98 24.53 15.72
C ALA A 183 -18.57 23.21 16.40
N THR A 184 -18.75 23.10 17.72
CA THR A 184 -18.45 21.86 18.46
C THR A 184 -19.36 20.73 18.00
N ARG A 185 -20.67 20.98 17.87
CA ARG A 185 -21.64 20.00 17.36
C ARG A 185 -21.28 19.53 15.95
N HIS A 186 -20.87 20.45 15.06
CA HIS A 186 -20.45 20.12 13.70
C HIS A 186 -19.20 19.23 13.68
N LEU A 187 -18.22 19.51 14.55
CA LEU A 187 -17.00 18.69 14.66
C LEU A 187 -17.33 17.27 15.15
N ASP A 188 -18.19 17.14 16.16
CA ASP A 188 -18.60 15.84 16.70
C ASP A 188 -19.39 15.03 15.65
N GLU A 189 -20.36 15.64 14.99
CA GLU A 189 -21.16 15.03 13.93
C GLU A 189 -20.30 14.59 12.74
N HIS A 190 -19.41 15.48 12.27
CA HIS A 190 -18.48 15.17 11.18
C HIS A 190 -17.51 14.06 11.56
N GLY A 191 -17.00 14.06 12.80
CA GLY A 191 -16.12 13.02 13.32
C GLY A 191 -16.80 11.65 13.38
N LEU A 192 -18.03 11.60 13.89
CA LEU A 192 -18.81 10.36 14.00
C LEU A 192 -19.13 9.76 12.62
N GLU A 193 -19.57 10.59 11.67
CA GLU A 193 -19.87 10.16 10.31
C GLU A 193 -18.61 9.66 9.59
N THR A 194 -17.48 10.36 9.75
CA THR A 194 -16.20 9.92 9.19
C THR A 194 -15.77 8.57 9.75
N ALA A 195 -15.88 8.36 11.07
CA ALA A 195 -15.54 7.09 11.71
C ALA A 195 -16.46 5.94 11.27
N SER A 196 -17.77 6.21 11.12
CA SER A 196 -18.75 5.25 10.61
C SER A 196 -18.40 4.78 9.20
N TRP A 197 -18.04 5.70 8.30
CA TRP A 197 -17.60 5.37 6.95
C TRP A 197 -16.27 4.62 6.93
N GLN A 198 -15.29 5.02 7.74
CA GLN A 198 -14.00 4.34 7.82
C GLN A 198 -14.17 2.88 8.27
N SER A 199 -15.05 2.64 9.25
CA SER A 199 -15.38 1.28 9.71
C SER A 199 -16.01 0.45 8.59
N LYS A 200 -17.00 1.00 7.87
CA LYS A 200 -17.63 0.32 6.73
C LYS A 200 -16.63 -0.04 5.63
N VAL A 201 -15.74 0.87 5.27
CA VAL A 201 -14.70 0.64 4.25
C VAL A 201 -13.76 -0.46 4.71
N SER A 202 -13.27 -0.40 5.96
CA SER A 202 -12.34 -1.37 6.52
C SER A 202 -12.94 -2.79 6.56
N VAL A 203 -14.21 -2.93 6.96
CA VAL A 203 -14.92 -4.22 6.98
C VAL A 203 -15.00 -4.83 5.58
N ILE A 204 -15.26 -4.01 4.57
CA ILE A 204 -15.39 -4.49 3.18
C ILE A 204 -14.02 -4.85 2.60
N GLN A 205 -12.99 -4.06 2.86
CA GLN A 205 -11.61 -4.37 2.44
C GLN A 205 -11.14 -5.70 3.04
N GLU A 206 -11.32 -5.91 4.34
CA GLU A 206 -10.90 -7.15 5.01
C GLU A 206 -11.70 -8.36 4.51
N SER A 207 -13.02 -8.20 4.31
CA SER A 207 -13.87 -9.24 3.73
C SER A 207 -13.43 -9.63 2.32
N GLN A 208 -13.17 -8.65 1.44
CA GLN A 208 -12.67 -8.88 0.09
C GLN A 208 -11.30 -9.56 0.10
N ARG A 209 -10.37 -9.11 0.96
CA ARG A 209 -9.04 -9.68 1.11
C ARG A 209 -9.10 -11.14 1.57
N SER A 210 -9.87 -11.44 2.60
CA SER A 210 -10.02 -12.80 3.13
C SER A 210 -10.69 -13.73 2.12
N ALA A 211 -11.77 -13.29 1.47
CA ALA A 211 -12.45 -14.05 0.42
C ALA A 211 -11.54 -14.32 -0.78
N TYR A 212 -10.76 -13.33 -1.20
CA TYR A 212 -9.80 -13.46 -2.30
C TYR A 212 -8.71 -14.50 -2.01
N ARG A 213 -8.11 -14.44 -0.82
CA ARG A 213 -7.08 -15.41 -0.41
C ARG A 213 -7.63 -16.83 -0.35
N GLN A 214 -8.79 -17.03 0.25
CA GLN A 214 -9.45 -18.34 0.31
C GLN A 214 -9.78 -18.88 -1.10
N TRP A 215 -10.33 -18.02 -1.96
CA TRP A 215 -10.63 -18.38 -3.33
C TRP A 215 -9.38 -18.81 -4.11
N LEU A 216 -8.28 -18.04 -4.05
CA LEU A 216 -7.03 -18.38 -4.71
C LEU A 216 -6.44 -19.71 -4.22
N MET A 217 -6.47 -19.96 -2.91
CA MET A 217 -5.99 -21.23 -2.34
C MET A 217 -6.83 -22.41 -2.84
N SER A 218 -8.17 -22.28 -2.85
CA SER A 218 -9.05 -23.32 -3.40
C SER A 218 -8.81 -23.57 -4.89
N LEU A 219 -8.47 -22.52 -5.66
CA LEU A 219 -8.23 -22.63 -7.09
C LEU A 219 -6.99 -23.48 -7.39
N VAL A 220 -5.94 -23.42 -6.55
CA VAL A 220 -4.77 -24.29 -6.68
C VAL A 220 -5.09 -25.74 -6.38
N GLU A 221 -5.90 -26.00 -5.34
CA GLU A 221 -6.33 -27.36 -4.99
C GLU A 221 -7.10 -28.03 -6.15
N HIS A 222 -7.88 -27.26 -6.90
CA HIS A 222 -8.66 -27.76 -8.05
C HIS A 222 -7.89 -27.77 -9.39
N ASN A 223 -6.92 -26.89 -9.58
CA ASN A 223 -6.13 -26.79 -10.83
C ASN A 223 -5.05 -27.86 -10.99
N CYS A 224 -4.93 -28.81 -10.05
CA CYS A 224 -4.02 -29.94 -10.21
C CYS A 224 -4.41 -30.90 -11.36
N ASP A 225 -5.63 -30.85 -11.94
CA ASP A 225 -6.01 -31.82 -13.00
C ASP A 225 -6.96 -31.38 -14.15
N THR A 226 -7.52 -30.15 -14.24
CA THR A 226 -8.43 -29.81 -15.37
C THR A 226 -8.54 -28.31 -15.72
N PRO A 227 -8.86 -27.94 -16.99
CA PRO A 227 -9.12 -26.55 -17.39
C PRO A 227 -10.43 -26.02 -16.79
N ILE A 228 -10.37 -24.79 -16.29
CA ILE A 228 -11.38 -24.13 -15.43
C ILE A 228 -12.65 -23.78 -16.23
N SER A 229 -13.81 -24.11 -15.65
CA SER A 229 -15.11 -23.51 -16.02
C SER A 229 -15.36 -22.26 -15.18
N THR A 230 -15.78 -21.18 -15.83
CA THR A 230 -16.21 -19.94 -15.19
C THR A 230 -17.46 -20.17 -14.32
N PRO A 231 -17.63 -19.44 -13.20
CA PRO A 231 -18.94 -19.38 -12.56
C PRO A 231 -19.93 -18.68 -13.50
N LEU A 232 -21.00 -19.39 -13.86
CA LEU A 232 -22.10 -18.88 -14.69
C LEU A 232 -22.75 -17.66 -14.03
N ASN A 233 -22.60 -16.48 -14.64
CA ASN A 233 -23.65 -15.47 -14.85
C ASN A 233 -23.07 -14.19 -15.49
N SER A 234 -22.82 -14.20 -16.80
CA SER A 234 -23.10 -13.07 -17.72
C SER A 234 -22.69 -13.41 -19.17
N PRO A 235 -23.40 -12.93 -20.19
CA PRO A 235 -23.14 -13.28 -21.58
C PRO A 235 -21.95 -12.48 -22.13
N VAL A 236 -20.91 -13.17 -22.58
CA VAL A 236 -19.76 -12.56 -23.26
C VAL A 236 -19.84 -12.87 -24.75
N VAL A 237 -20.08 -11.84 -25.56
CA VAL A 237 -19.75 -11.82 -26.99
C VAL A 237 -18.55 -10.88 -27.14
N VAL A 238 -17.35 -11.44 -27.33
CA VAL A 238 -16.13 -10.65 -27.57
C VAL A 238 -16.02 -10.33 -29.06
N ASN A 239 -16.21 -9.07 -29.43
CA ASN A 239 -15.80 -8.55 -30.73
C ASN A 239 -14.49 -7.78 -30.52
N ARG A 240 -13.36 -8.32 -30.97
CA ARG A 240 -12.04 -7.70 -30.78
C ARG A 240 -11.86 -6.53 -31.74
N SER A 241 -12.07 -5.33 -31.25
CA SER A 241 -11.63 -4.09 -31.89
C SER A 241 -10.93 -3.22 -30.86
N PHE A 242 -9.59 -3.32 -30.82
CA PHE A 242 -8.74 -2.47 -29.99
C PHE A 242 -8.79 -1.03 -30.50
N ALA A 243 -9.66 -0.21 -29.93
CA ALA A 243 -9.69 1.23 -30.15
C ALA A 243 -8.85 1.91 -29.06
N MET A 244 -7.59 2.16 -29.40
CA MET A 244 -6.61 2.83 -28.55
C MET A 244 -6.87 4.35 -28.52
N GLU A 245 -7.87 4.80 -27.75
CA GLU A 245 -7.97 6.21 -27.35
C GLU A 245 -7.27 6.42 -26.00
N SER A 246 -5.94 6.31 -26.04
CA SER A 246 -5.09 6.66 -24.91
C SER A 246 -4.73 8.15 -24.99
N GLN A 247 -5.10 8.95 -24.00
CA GLN A 247 -4.29 10.15 -23.68
C GLN A 247 -2.92 9.65 -23.23
N ALA A 248 -2.04 9.42 -24.20
CA ALA A 248 -0.63 9.11 -23.99
C ALA A 248 0.07 10.29 -23.30
N PRO A 249 1.18 10.06 -22.59
CA PRO A 249 2.03 11.15 -22.11
C PRO A 249 2.30 12.12 -23.25
N SER A 250 2.15 13.43 -23.02
CA SER A 250 2.24 14.42 -24.11
C SER A 250 3.61 14.39 -24.79
N PHE A 251 4.64 14.05 -24.03
CA PHE A 251 6.01 13.89 -24.52
C PHE A 251 6.65 12.64 -23.91
N GLN A 252 7.21 11.80 -24.77
CA GLN A 252 7.91 10.58 -24.39
C GLN A 252 9.05 10.28 -25.36
N GLU A 253 10.24 10.02 -24.82
CA GLU A 253 11.39 9.53 -25.57
C GLU A 253 12.03 8.34 -24.86
N SER A 254 12.60 7.40 -25.61
CA SER A 254 13.22 6.19 -25.05
C SER A 254 14.58 5.96 -25.71
N PHE A 255 15.55 5.55 -24.90
CA PHE A 255 16.94 5.38 -25.27
C PHE A 255 17.45 4.06 -24.71
N THR A 256 18.23 3.34 -25.51
CA THR A 256 18.96 2.16 -25.04
C THR A 256 20.43 2.52 -24.87
N ILE A 257 20.95 2.35 -23.66
CA ILE A 257 22.33 2.70 -23.32
C ILE A 257 23.08 1.48 -22.83
N HIS A 258 24.41 1.55 -22.89
CA HIS A 258 25.29 0.56 -22.30
C HIS A 258 26.18 1.20 -21.24
N LEU A 259 26.06 0.78 -19.99
CA LEU A 259 26.88 1.26 -18.87
C LEU A 259 27.75 0.16 -18.28
N GLY A 260 28.97 0.54 -17.89
CA GLY A 260 29.96 -0.36 -17.30
C GLY A 260 31.34 -0.15 -17.89
N SER A 261 32.37 -0.26 -17.06
CA SER A 261 33.78 -0.13 -17.46
C SER A 261 34.37 -1.43 -18.01
N GLN A 262 33.97 -2.57 -17.45
CA GLN A 262 34.43 -3.91 -17.83
C GLN A 262 33.31 -4.73 -18.50
N MET A 263 32.19 -4.93 -17.79
CA MET A 263 30.99 -5.59 -18.31
C MET A 263 29.93 -4.52 -18.62
N LYS A 264 29.60 -4.36 -19.91
CA LYS A 264 28.64 -3.37 -20.38
C LYS A 264 27.23 -3.95 -20.30
N HIS A 265 26.42 -3.41 -19.40
CA HIS A 265 25.02 -3.78 -19.23
C HIS A 265 24.12 -2.85 -20.03
N MET A 266 23.05 -3.41 -20.60
CA MET A 266 22.07 -2.68 -21.38
C MET A 266 20.97 -2.14 -20.46
N TYR A 267 20.71 -0.84 -20.54
CA TYR A 267 19.62 -0.20 -19.80
C TYR A 267 18.69 0.51 -20.78
N ASN A 268 17.38 0.43 -20.52
CA ASN A 268 16.40 1.26 -21.20
C ASN A 268 16.12 2.51 -20.35
N ILE A 269 16.52 3.67 -20.85
CA ILE A 269 16.17 4.94 -20.24
C ILE A 269 14.97 5.53 -20.97
N ARG A 270 13.96 5.96 -20.23
CA ARG A 270 12.78 6.65 -20.77
C ARG A 270 12.67 8.04 -20.15
N LEU A 271 12.39 9.06 -20.95
CA LEU A 271 12.02 10.39 -20.48
C LEU A 271 10.53 10.62 -20.75
N LEU A 272 9.79 11.07 -19.74
CA LEU A 272 8.33 11.13 -19.71
C LEU A 272 7.85 12.48 -19.19
N SER A 273 6.84 13.08 -19.82
CA SER A 273 6.07 14.19 -19.26
C SER A 273 4.69 13.69 -18.83
N ALA A 274 4.48 13.52 -17.53
CA ALA A 274 3.22 13.03 -16.95
C ALA A 274 3.05 13.46 -15.49
N ASP A 275 1.85 13.30 -14.94
CA ASP A 275 1.62 13.37 -13.50
C ASP A 275 2.13 12.05 -12.86
N VAL A 276 2.90 12.16 -11.78
CA VAL A 276 3.47 11.02 -11.07
C VAL A 276 2.39 10.08 -10.51
N LEU A 277 1.21 10.62 -10.19
CA LEU A 277 0.10 9.83 -9.68
C LEU A 277 -0.64 9.06 -10.78
N ASP A 278 -0.42 9.37 -12.06
CA ASP A 278 -1.05 8.63 -13.17
C ASP A 278 -0.53 7.18 -13.24
N PHE A 279 0.70 6.90 -12.79
CA PHE A 279 1.25 5.54 -12.65
C PHE A 279 0.56 4.73 -11.54
N CYS A 280 -0.09 5.42 -10.60
CA CYS A 280 -0.79 4.81 -9.47
C CYS A 280 -2.26 4.52 -9.80
N ARG A 281 -2.88 5.35 -10.66
CA ARG A 281 -4.31 5.27 -11.00
C ARG A 281 -4.60 4.14 -11.98
N LEU A 282 -5.47 3.22 -11.60
CA LEU A 282 -6.09 2.28 -12.52
C LEU A 282 -7.16 3.02 -13.33
N ARG A 283 -7.09 3.01 -14.67
CA ARG A 283 -8.17 3.64 -15.47
C ARG A 283 -9.28 2.62 -15.70
N THR A 284 -10.39 2.80 -15.02
CA THR A 284 -11.63 2.08 -15.33
C THR A 284 -12.34 2.84 -16.45
N ASN A 285 -12.45 2.24 -17.64
CA ASN A 285 -13.18 2.87 -18.73
C ASN A 285 -14.63 3.12 -18.29
N ILE A 286 -15.13 4.32 -18.59
CA ILE A 286 -16.48 4.81 -18.23
C ILE A 286 -17.57 3.93 -18.87
N SER A 287 -17.23 3.15 -19.89
CA SER A 287 -18.13 2.26 -20.63
C SER A 287 -18.43 0.92 -19.97
N GLY A 288 -17.90 0.63 -18.77
CA GLY A 288 -18.18 -0.62 -18.06
C GLY A 288 -17.70 -1.88 -18.77
N ASP A 289 -16.88 -1.72 -19.82
CA ASP A 289 -16.30 -2.82 -20.57
C ASP A 289 -14.99 -3.26 -19.93
N VAL A 290 -14.86 -4.57 -19.74
CA VAL A 290 -13.75 -5.22 -19.05
C VAL A 290 -12.59 -5.35 -20.03
N GLU A 291 -11.96 -4.24 -20.40
CA GLU A 291 -10.67 -4.31 -21.08
C GLU A 291 -9.55 -4.34 -20.02
N PRO A 292 -8.87 -5.48 -19.81
CA PRO A 292 -7.74 -5.55 -18.91
C PRO A 292 -6.64 -4.62 -19.43
N GLN A 293 -6.26 -3.63 -18.61
CA GLN A 293 -5.18 -2.73 -18.97
C GLN A 293 -3.87 -3.52 -19.13
N PRO A 294 -3.15 -3.38 -20.26
CA PRO A 294 -1.86 -4.06 -20.47
C PRO A 294 -0.86 -3.81 -19.33
N GLN A 295 -0.90 -2.62 -18.75
CA GLN A 295 -0.09 -2.23 -17.60
C GLN A 295 -0.41 -3.06 -16.37
N ARG A 296 -1.71 -3.23 -16.07
CA ARG A 296 -2.16 -4.01 -14.92
C ARG A 296 -1.78 -5.47 -15.06
N LEU A 297 -1.90 -6.02 -16.26
CA LEU A 297 -1.45 -7.37 -16.58
C LEU A 297 0.04 -7.54 -16.27
N GLN A 298 0.88 -6.59 -16.70
CA GLN A 298 2.32 -6.62 -16.46
C GLN A 298 2.64 -6.56 -14.96
N THR A 299 1.98 -5.66 -14.23
CA THR A 299 2.16 -5.53 -12.77
C THR A 299 1.73 -6.82 -12.05
N ALA A 300 0.59 -7.41 -12.42
CA ALA A 300 0.14 -8.66 -11.81
C ALA A 300 1.11 -9.84 -12.08
N LEU A 301 1.71 -9.92 -13.27
CA LEU A 301 2.71 -10.94 -13.63
C LEU A 301 4.03 -10.74 -12.89
N SER A 302 4.42 -9.49 -12.64
CA SER A 302 5.65 -9.13 -11.94
C SER A 302 5.54 -9.25 -10.41
N LEU A 303 4.34 -9.24 -9.84
CA LEU A 303 4.14 -9.34 -8.40
C LEU A 303 4.69 -10.69 -7.87
N TYR A 304 5.46 -10.62 -6.78
CA TYR A 304 6.24 -11.73 -6.20
C TYR A 304 7.31 -12.35 -7.12
N SER A 305 7.69 -11.66 -8.19
CA SER A 305 8.85 -12.01 -9.04
C SER A 305 10.06 -11.14 -8.73
N ASN A 306 11.16 -11.39 -9.44
CA ASN A 306 12.39 -10.59 -9.37
C ASN A 306 12.41 -9.43 -10.40
N ASP A 307 11.23 -8.96 -10.83
CA ASP A 307 11.06 -7.93 -11.86
C ASP A 307 10.08 -6.83 -11.40
N LEU A 308 10.34 -6.27 -10.21
CA LEU A 308 9.45 -5.30 -9.57
C LEU A 308 9.61 -3.87 -10.12
N CYS A 309 8.55 -3.09 -9.96
CA CYS A 309 8.47 -1.68 -10.37
C CYS A 309 8.42 -0.75 -9.17
N GLY A 310 9.33 0.23 -9.14
CA GLY A 310 9.47 1.24 -8.11
C GLY A 310 9.14 2.65 -8.60
N LEU A 311 8.51 3.45 -7.75
CA LEU A 311 8.22 4.87 -8.00
C LEU A 311 8.81 5.74 -6.90
N VAL A 312 9.48 6.83 -7.25
CA VAL A 312 9.96 7.82 -6.28
C VAL A 312 8.97 8.97 -6.14
N LEU A 313 8.34 9.05 -4.97
CA LEU A 313 7.55 10.19 -4.55
C LEU A 313 8.37 11.10 -3.64
N LEU A 314 8.11 12.39 -3.74
CA LEU A 314 8.78 13.42 -2.97
C LEU A 314 7.78 13.85 -1.92
N SER A 315 8.04 13.47 -0.67
CA SER A 315 7.12 13.64 0.44
C SER A 315 7.69 14.63 1.44
N ASP A 316 6.78 15.22 2.23
CA ASP A 316 7.16 16.05 3.35
C ASP A 316 7.62 15.19 4.54
N ASN A 317 8.12 15.85 5.59
CA ASN A 317 8.52 15.19 6.84
C ASN A 317 7.33 14.64 7.66
N HIS A 318 6.09 14.92 7.25
CA HIS A 318 4.90 14.49 7.95
C HIS A 318 4.43 13.11 7.46
N LEU A 319 4.69 12.07 8.26
CA LEU A 319 4.33 10.67 8.02
C LEU A 319 2.83 10.34 8.12
N GLY A 320 2.00 11.37 8.02
CA GLY A 320 0.56 11.26 8.23
C GLY A 320 -0.27 11.20 6.96
N GLY A 321 0.34 11.48 5.80
CA GLY A 321 -0.41 11.68 4.56
C GLY A 321 -1.53 12.74 4.67
N PHE A 322 -1.47 13.60 5.70
CA PHE A 322 -2.49 14.64 5.93
C PHE A 322 -2.36 15.82 4.95
N SER A 323 -1.24 15.90 4.23
CA SER A 323 -0.91 16.98 3.30
C SER A 323 -0.07 16.48 2.13
N GLY A 324 -0.06 17.27 1.06
CA GLY A 324 0.77 17.07 -0.11
C GLY A 324 0.43 15.81 -0.91
N ILE A 325 1.38 15.40 -1.74
CA ILE A 325 1.20 14.31 -2.71
C ILE A 325 0.92 12.94 -2.06
N THR A 326 1.40 12.72 -0.83
CA THR A 326 1.13 11.49 -0.09
C THR A 326 -0.35 11.36 0.23
N LYS A 327 -1.06 12.47 0.49
CA LYS A 327 -2.52 12.46 0.70
C LYS A 327 -3.25 11.96 -0.55
N ASP A 328 -2.85 12.46 -1.70
CA ASP A 328 -3.49 12.11 -2.96
C ASP A 328 -3.17 10.67 -3.36
N LEU A 329 -1.96 10.18 -3.04
CA LEU A 329 -1.65 8.76 -3.15
C LEU A 329 -2.54 7.89 -2.26
N MET A 330 -2.73 8.24 -0.99
CA MET A 330 -3.61 7.46 -0.09
C MET A 330 -5.03 7.41 -0.62
N LYS A 331 -5.58 8.52 -1.12
CA LYS A 331 -6.90 8.52 -1.79
C LYS A 331 -6.95 7.58 -2.97
N ILE A 332 -5.88 7.52 -3.79
CA ILE A 332 -5.81 6.58 -4.93
C ILE A 332 -5.78 5.13 -4.43
N CYS A 333 -5.04 4.86 -3.36
CA CYS A 333 -4.97 3.54 -2.73
C CYS A 333 -6.34 3.14 -2.15
N GLU A 334 -7.10 4.06 -1.55
CA GLU A 334 -8.44 3.77 -1.02
C GLU A 334 -9.44 3.36 -2.10
N LEU A 335 -9.26 3.83 -3.34
CA LEU A 335 -10.18 3.49 -4.45
C LEU A 335 -10.11 2.01 -4.84
N GLN A 336 -9.04 1.29 -4.48
CA GLN A 336 -8.80 -0.09 -4.88
C GLN A 336 -8.40 -0.95 -3.67
N PRO A 337 -9.01 -2.13 -3.48
CA PRO A 337 -8.67 -2.96 -2.32
C PRO A 337 -7.23 -3.48 -2.41
N GLU A 338 -6.50 -3.39 -1.30
CA GLU A 338 -5.18 -4.02 -1.15
C GLU A 338 -5.37 -5.48 -0.72
N LEU A 339 -5.18 -6.41 -1.66
CA LEU A 339 -5.49 -7.84 -1.47
C LEU A 339 -4.27 -8.65 -1.00
N HIS A 340 -3.07 -8.11 -1.13
CA HIS A 340 -1.82 -8.84 -0.92
C HIS A 340 -1.11 -8.39 0.35
N PHE A 341 -0.99 -7.08 0.55
CA PHE A 341 -0.24 -6.45 1.64
C PHE A 341 -1.16 -5.85 2.71
N SER A 342 -0.57 -5.27 3.75
CA SER A 342 -1.32 -4.45 4.71
C SER A 342 -1.74 -3.13 4.07
N SER A 343 -2.79 -2.49 4.62
CA SER A 343 -3.24 -1.18 4.14
C SER A 343 -2.12 -0.14 4.17
N ILE A 344 -2.21 0.91 3.36
CA ILE A 344 -1.20 1.99 3.37
C ILE A 344 -1.15 2.66 4.75
N GLU A 345 -2.28 2.78 5.44
CA GLU A 345 -2.40 3.31 6.78
C GLU A 345 -1.61 2.47 7.79
N ASP A 346 -1.77 1.15 7.76
CA ASP A 346 -1.05 0.22 8.65
C ASP A 346 0.45 0.24 8.37
N GLN A 347 0.84 0.27 7.09
CA GLN A 347 2.25 0.38 6.70
C GLN A 347 2.86 1.69 7.22
N LEU A 348 2.14 2.82 7.11
CA LEU A 348 2.63 4.10 7.63
C LEU A 348 2.74 4.11 9.16
N GLU A 349 1.83 3.45 9.88
CA GLU A 349 1.94 3.31 11.34
C GLU A 349 3.13 2.42 11.73
N GLU A 350 3.34 1.31 11.03
CA GLU A 350 4.53 0.46 11.22
C GLU A 350 5.81 1.26 10.99
N ILE A 351 5.87 2.03 9.90
CA ILE A 351 6.99 2.93 9.59
C ILE A 351 7.20 3.93 10.73
N ARG A 352 6.16 4.59 11.25
CA ARG A 352 6.27 5.53 12.38
C ARG A 352 6.88 4.86 13.62
N THR A 353 6.54 3.61 13.89
CA THR A 353 7.15 2.87 15.00
C THR A 353 8.63 2.55 14.73
N SER A 354 8.97 2.10 13.52
CA SER A 354 10.35 1.77 13.12
C SER A 354 11.30 2.98 13.10
N ILE A 355 10.79 4.18 12.84
CA ILE A 355 11.60 5.40 12.80
C ILE A 355 12.20 5.71 14.17
N ARG A 356 11.48 5.41 15.26
CA ARG A 356 12.01 5.60 16.62
C ARG A 356 13.26 4.75 16.83
N GLU A 357 13.19 3.48 16.43
CA GLU A 357 14.30 2.54 16.48
C GLU A 357 15.48 3.01 15.62
N GLY A 358 15.21 3.47 14.40
CA GLY A 358 16.24 4.00 13.50
C GLY A 358 16.89 5.30 14.01
N VAL A 359 16.13 6.17 14.67
CA VAL A 359 16.66 7.38 15.33
C VAL A 359 17.54 7.01 16.51
N ASP A 360 17.12 6.05 17.34
CA ASP A 360 17.91 5.60 18.49
C ASP A 360 19.17 4.86 18.04
N TRP A 361 19.09 4.02 17.01
CA TRP A 361 20.27 3.40 16.37
C TRP A 361 21.26 4.45 15.87
N ARG A 362 20.77 5.51 15.19
CA ARG A 362 21.63 6.62 14.75
C ARG A 362 22.33 7.28 15.93
N ARG A 363 21.62 7.55 17.03
CA ARG A 363 22.19 8.19 18.24
C ARG A 363 23.30 7.36 18.87
N HIS A 364 23.15 6.04 18.92
CA HIS A 364 24.15 5.14 19.50
C HIS A 364 25.38 4.98 18.59
N ASN A 365 25.20 4.99 17.27
CA ASN A 365 26.28 4.78 16.31
C ASN A 365 26.94 6.07 15.77
N VAL A 366 26.55 7.25 16.26
CA VAL A 366 27.25 8.52 15.94
C VAL A 366 28.74 8.45 16.30
N ALA A 367 29.14 7.65 17.30
CA ALA A 367 30.54 7.57 17.73
C ALA A 367 31.46 6.81 16.75
N GLU A 368 30.98 5.76 16.07
CA GLU A 368 31.82 4.89 15.22
C GLU A 368 31.94 5.37 13.76
N GLU A 369 30.96 6.10 13.21
CA GLU A 369 30.96 6.54 11.79
C GLU A 369 31.67 7.89 11.54
N ASN A 370 32.22 8.55 12.57
CA ASN A 370 32.81 9.90 12.47
C ASN A 370 33.99 10.01 11.49
N ASN A 371 34.60 8.89 11.08
CA ASN A 371 35.74 8.88 10.17
C ASN A 371 35.39 8.81 8.67
N ILE A 372 34.11 8.66 8.30
CA ILE A 372 33.69 8.47 6.88
C ILE A 372 32.80 9.60 6.36
N LEU A 373 32.15 10.36 7.25
CA LEU A 373 31.11 11.35 6.88
C LEU A 373 31.66 12.79 6.84
N THR A 374 31.09 13.61 5.95
CA THR A 374 31.42 15.04 5.85
C THR A 374 30.79 15.86 6.99
N THR A 375 31.35 17.03 7.30
CA THR A 375 30.85 17.94 8.37
C THR A 375 29.38 18.34 8.23
N SER A 376 28.83 18.36 7.00
CA SER A 376 27.41 18.63 6.73
C SER A 376 26.51 17.43 7.10
N GLU A 377 26.93 16.22 6.73
CA GLU A 377 26.21 14.97 7.08
C GLU A 377 26.28 14.69 8.58
N GLN A 378 27.38 15.08 9.23
CA GLN A 378 27.51 15.05 10.69
C GLN A 378 26.56 16.06 11.36
N GLN A 379 26.28 17.21 10.75
CA GLN A 379 25.34 18.20 11.30
C GLN A 379 23.88 17.81 11.11
N SER A 380 23.48 17.25 9.96
CA SER A 380 22.10 16.76 9.77
C SER A 380 21.79 15.55 10.67
N ARG A 381 22.77 14.65 10.87
CA ARG A 381 22.64 13.48 11.75
C ARG A 381 22.79 13.77 13.25
N LYS A 382 23.38 14.91 13.62
CA LYS A 382 23.39 15.43 15.01
C LYS A 382 22.04 15.98 15.46
N SER A 383 21.11 16.21 14.53
CA SER A 383 19.77 16.68 14.84
C SER A 383 19.01 15.54 15.55
N GLY A 384 19.00 15.56 16.89
CA GLY A 384 18.32 14.57 17.74
C GLY A 384 16.79 14.56 17.64
N THR A 385 16.25 14.91 16.47
CA THR A 385 14.82 14.99 16.20
C THR A 385 14.20 13.59 16.19
N LYS A 386 12.91 13.51 16.53
CA LYS A 386 12.11 12.29 16.47
C LYS A 386 11.55 12.02 15.06
N TYR A 387 12.01 12.75 14.04
CA TYR A 387 11.39 12.81 12.72
C TYR A 387 12.41 12.47 11.62
N LEU A 388 11.89 12.19 10.43
CA LEU A 388 12.73 11.98 9.26
C LEU A 388 13.47 13.27 8.90
N GLN A 389 14.64 13.14 8.28
CA GLN A 389 15.41 14.26 7.77
C GLN A 389 15.30 14.32 6.24
N PRO A 390 15.50 15.49 5.62
CA PRO A 390 15.63 15.57 4.17
C PRO A 390 16.69 14.57 3.66
N GLY A 391 16.34 13.79 2.64
CA GLY A 391 17.15 12.70 2.08
C GLY A 391 16.90 11.33 2.72
N ASP A 392 16.20 11.25 3.86
CA ASP A 392 15.71 9.97 4.38
C ASP A 392 14.60 9.44 3.46
N VAL A 393 14.48 8.11 3.37
CA VAL A 393 13.54 7.42 2.49
C VAL A 393 12.80 6.36 3.28
N TYR A 394 11.48 6.28 3.11
CA TYR A 394 10.66 5.17 3.58
C TYR A 394 9.90 4.54 2.42
N ILE A 395 9.43 3.31 2.60
CA ILE A 395 8.92 2.47 1.52
C ILE A 395 7.54 1.95 1.87
N THR A 396 6.60 2.06 0.93
CA THR A 396 5.31 1.38 1.00
C THR A 396 5.16 0.41 -0.17
N LYS A 397 4.47 -0.71 0.06
CA LYS A 397 4.26 -1.82 -0.87
C LYS A 397 2.80 -1.87 -1.28
N HIS A 398 2.55 -2.08 -2.56
CA HIS A 398 1.21 -2.01 -3.13
C HIS A 398 1.01 -3.08 -4.19
N SER A 399 -0.13 -3.76 -4.13
CA SER A 399 -0.63 -4.62 -5.21
C SER A 399 -1.80 -3.98 -5.95
N ASN A 400 -2.37 -2.90 -5.42
CA ASN A 400 -3.58 -2.25 -5.92
C ASN A 400 -3.31 -1.05 -6.87
N LEU A 401 -2.04 -0.74 -7.16
CA LEU A 401 -1.64 0.31 -8.10
C LEU A 401 -1.49 -0.23 -9.53
N SER A 402 -1.53 0.68 -10.51
CA SER A 402 -1.51 0.32 -11.93
C SER A 402 -0.15 -0.20 -12.42
N GLU A 403 0.92 0.59 -12.26
CA GLU A 403 2.25 0.31 -12.82
C GLU A 403 3.35 0.13 -11.75
N VAL A 404 2.99 0.19 -10.47
CA VAL A 404 3.93 0.35 -9.35
C VAL A 404 3.68 -0.71 -8.28
N HIS A 405 4.75 -1.35 -7.83
CA HIS A 405 4.71 -2.29 -6.70
C HIS A 405 5.22 -1.65 -5.42
N VAL A 406 6.21 -0.77 -5.55
CA VAL A 406 6.95 -0.19 -4.44
C VAL A 406 7.01 1.32 -4.60
N VAL A 407 6.56 2.06 -3.60
CA VAL A 407 6.67 3.52 -3.59
C VAL A 407 7.75 3.92 -2.60
N PHE A 408 8.80 4.55 -3.11
CA PHE A 408 9.84 5.19 -2.33
C PHE A 408 9.42 6.61 -2.01
N HIS A 409 9.10 6.87 -0.75
CA HIS A 409 8.80 8.20 -0.25
C HIS A 409 10.09 8.86 0.23
N MET A 410 10.66 9.70 -0.62
CA MET A 410 11.87 10.45 -0.30
C MET A 410 11.48 11.78 0.36
N VAL A 411 11.96 11.99 1.59
CA VAL A 411 11.69 13.22 2.33
C VAL A 411 12.53 14.34 1.73
N VAL A 412 11.87 15.41 1.30
CA VAL A 412 12.52 16.62 0.78
C VAL A 412 12.00 17.86 1.48
N ASP A 413 12.75 18.95 1.37
CA ASP A 413 12.36 20.29 1.83
C ASP A 413 12.48 21.29 0.67
N ASP A 414 12.15 22.55 0.92
CA ASP A 414 12.23 23.61 -0.10
C ASP A 414 13.65 23.87 -0.63
N THR A 415 14.70 23.28 -0.03
CA THR A 415 16.07 23.42 -0.55
C THR A 415 16.21 22.79 -1.93
N VAL A 416 15.35 21.82 -2.30
CA VAL A 416 15.29 21.26 -3.66
C VAL A 416 14.88 22.27 -4.73
N ARG A 417 14.30 23.42 -4.34
CA ARG A 417 13.94 24.51 -5.25
C ARG A 417 15.09 25.50 -5.48
N SER A 418 16.16 25.43 -4.68
CA SER A 418 17.33 26.32 -4.77
C SER A 418 18.13 26.16 -6.06
N ASN A 419 18.71 27.24 -6.59
CA ASN A 419 19.55 27.20 -7.80
C ASN A 419 20.90 26.48 -7.61
N ASP A 420 21.30 26.24 -6.35
CA ASP A 420 22.66 25.81 -5.97
C ASP A 420 22.70 24.39 -5.38
N ILE A 421 21.90 23.48 -5.92
CA ILE A 421 22.02 22.05 -5.58
C ILE A 421 23.32 21.49 -6.14
N THR A 422 24.01 20.72 -5.31
CA THR A 422 25.23 19.99 -5.66
C THR A 422 25.00 18.48 -5.52
N SER A 423 25.98 17.67 -5.94
CA SER A 423 25.93 16.21 -5.79
C SER A 423 25.85 15.73 -4.33
N ARG A 424 26.15 16.61 -3.37
CA ARG A 424 26.06 16.34 -1.92
C ARG A 424 24.73 16.73 -1.29
N HIS A 425 23.79 17.24 -2.09
CA HIS A 425 22.48 17.63 -1.59
C HIS A 425 21.72 16.41 -1.07
N SER A 426 20.98 16.59 0.04
CA SER A 426 20.21 15.54 0.71
C SER A 426 19.30 14.77 -0.25
N GLY A 427 18.50 15.46 -1.07
CA GLY A 427 17.66 14.82 -2.10
C GLY A 427 18.43 14.02 -3.17
N ILE A 428 19.66 14.40 -3.52
CA ILE A 428 20.50 13.62 -4.46
C ILE A 428 21.04 12.36 -3.78
N LEU A 429 21.47 12.48 -2.53
CA LEU A 429 21.91 11.32 -1.73
C LEU A 429 20.75 10.38 -1.40
N GLY A 430 19.54 10.92 -1.23
CA GLY A 430 18.31 10.15 -1.11
C GLY A 430 18.05 9.30 -2.36
N LEU A 431 18.21 9.87 -3.56
CA LEU A 431 18.13 9.08 -4.81
C LEU A 431 19.19 7.98 -4.89
N ARG A 432 20.41 8.22 -4.41
CA ARG A 432 21.43 7.16 -4.31
C ARG A 432 20.95 6.02 -3.42
N ASN A 433 20.36 6.33 -2.27
CA ASN A 433 19.82 5.32 -1.35
C ASN A 433 18.63 4.57 -1.95
N VAL A 434 17.75 5.26 -2.68
CA VAL A 434 16.65 4.62 -3.43
C VAL A 434 17.21 3.62 -4.44
N ILE A 435 18.15 4.03 -5.29
CA ILE A 435 18.72 3.16 -6.34
C ILE A 435 19.43 1.97 -5.70
N LYS A 436 20.18 2.18 -4.63
CA LYS A 436 20.78 1.09 -3.85
C LYS A 436 19.72 0.11 -3.35
N CYS A 437 18.65 0.63 -2.75
CA CYS A 437 17.56 -0.20 -2.24
C CYS A 437 16.85 -0.96 -3.37
N ALA A 438 16.63 -0.31 -4.51
CA ALA A 438 16.01 -0.93 -5.68
C ALA A 438 16.81 -2.14 -6.17
N CYS A 439 18.13 -1.98 -6.37
CA CYS A 439 19.00 -3.08 -6.80
C CYS A 439 19.10 -4.21 -5.77
N SER A 440 19.01 -3.88 -4.47
CA SER A 440 19.10 -4.86 -3.38
C SER A 440 17.81 -5.69 -3.20
N ASN A 441 16.69 -5.26 -3.79
CA ASN A 441 15.37 -5.85 -3.59
C ASN A 441 14.66 -6.16 -4.93
N ASP A 442 15.42 -6.50 -5.96
CA ASP A 442 14.89 -6.96 -7.25
C ASP A 442 13.89 -6.01 -7.94
N ILE A 443 14.04 -4.71 -7.70
CA ILE A 443 13.30 -3.66 -8.40
C ILE A 443 14.09 -3.32 -9.66
N THR A 444 13.61 -3.80 -10.79
CA THR A 444 14.28 -3.69 -12.10
C THR A 444 13.81 -2.47 -12.90
N THR A 445 12.63 -1.93 -12.58
CA THR A 445 12.08 -0.73 -13.21
C THR A 445 11.93 0.36 -12.15
N LEU A 446 12.57 1.52 -12.33
CA LEU A 446 12.50 2.62 -11.37
C LEU A 446 12.11 3.94 -12.05
N THR A 447 11.08 4.61 -11.54
CA THR A 447 10.64 5.93 -11.99
C THR A 447 11.10 7.02 -11.03
N VAL A 448 11.88 7.97 -11.53
CA VAL A 448 12.56 9.02 -10.76
C VAL A 448 12.12 10.41 -11.25
N PRO A 449 11.71 11.33 -10.35
CA PRO A 449 11.42 12.72 -10.71
C PRO A 449 12.73 13.45 -11.05
N LEU A 450 12.96 13.70 -12.34
CA LEU A 450 14.21 14.24 -12.88
C LEU A 450 14.57 15.61 -12.29
N LEU A 451 13.55 16.43 -12.03
CA LEU A 451 13.73 17.80 -11.56
C LEU A 451 13.65 17.93 -10.04
N LEU A 452 13.51 16.81 -9.31
CA LEU A 452 13.22 16.80 -7.87
C LEU A 452 12.00 17.66 -7.51
N SER A 453 11.01 17.69 -8.41
CA SER A 453 9.72 18.36 -8.24
C SER A 453 8.66 17.60 -9.00
N HIS A 454 7.44 17.53 -8.45
CA HIS A 454 6.26 16.94 -9.11
C HIS A 454 5.41 17.97 -9.85
N GLU A 455 5.58 19.25 -9.51
CA GLU A 455 4.81 20.36 -10.08
C GLU A 455 5.72 21.36 -10.79
N ASN A 456 5.15 22.00 -11.82
CA ASN A 456 5.79 23.14 -12.48
C ASN A 456 5.53 24.41 -11.67
N PHE A 457 6.59 25.08 -11.21
CA PHE A 457 6.48 26.35 -10.47
C PHE A 457 7.15 27.48 -11.25
N GLN A 458 6.76 28.74 -10.98
CA GLN A 458 7.19 29.92 -11.75
C GLN A 458 8.72 30.09 -11.87
N GLY A 459 9.51 29.50 -10.96
CA GLY A 459 10.97 29.54 -10.98
C GLY A 459 11.65 28.52 -11.92
N MET A 460 10.90 27.60 -12.55
CA MET A 460 11.44 26.57 -13.44
C MET A 460 11.76 27.11 -14.84
N THR A 461 12.78 27.97 -14.90
CA THR A 461 13.32 28.46 -16.19
C THR A 461 14.03 27.35 -16.95
N MET A 462 14.23 27.53 -18.26
CA MET A 462 15.02 26.62 -19.10
C MET A 462 16.41 26.32 -18.50
N ALA A 463 17.11 27.36 -18.03
CA ALA A 463 18.43 27.23 -17.41
C ALA A 463 18.38 26.43 -16.09
N TRP A 464 17.33 26.61 -15.30
CA TRP A 464 17.12 25.85 -14.07
C TRP A 464 16.90 24.36 -14.38
N CYS A 465 15.98 24.06 -15.31
CA CYS A 465 15.64 22.68 -15.69
C CYS A 465 16.85 21.95 -16.26
N THR A 466 17.59 22.60 -17.17
CA THR A 466 18.77 22.00 -17.80
C THR A 466 19.90 21.75 -16.80
N LYS A 467 20.27 22.75 -15.97
CA LYS A 467 21.30 22.59 -14.92
C LYS A 467 20.93 21.49 -13.92
N ARG A 468 19.66 21.43 -13.50
CA ARG A 468 19.16 20.43 -12.55
C ARG A 468 19.17 19.02 -13.15
N ALA A 469 18.61 18.86 -14.34
CA ALA A 469 18.56 17.57 -15.01
C ALA A 469 19.96 17.04 -15.33
N GLU A 470 20.89 17.91 -15.77
CA GLU A 470 22.29 17.52 -15.99
C GLU A 470 22.93 16.96 -14.70
N LEU A 471 22.71 17.64 -13.56
CA LEU A 471 23.20 17.16 -12.27
C LEU A 471 22.60 15.80 -11.90
N VAL A 472 21.27 15.65 -11.99
CA VAL A 472 20.57 14.40 -11.63
C VAL A 472 20.99 13.26 -12.55
N TYR A 473 21.04 13.47 -13.88
CA TYR A 473 21.53 12.47 -14.84
C TYR A 473 22.95 12.01 -14.52
N LYS A 474 23.88 12.94 -14.26
CA LYS A 474 25.27 12.59 -13.91
C LYS A 474 25.36 11.82 -12.60
N CYS A 475 24.61 12.23 -11.58
CA CYS A 475 24.60 11.55 -10.28
C CYS A 475 23.99 10.16 -10.41
N VAL A 476 22.81 10.03 -11.02
CA VAL A 476 22.14 8.73 -11.25
C VAL A 476 23.01 7.79 -12.08
N LYS A 477 23.66 8.28 -13.15
CA LYS A 477 24.65 7.50 -13.89
C LYS A 477 25.78 6.98 -12.99
N GLY A 478 26.32 7.85 -12.13
CA GLY A 478 27.34 7.47 -11.15
C GLY A 478 26.85 6.40 -10.19
N PHE A 479 25.64 6.54 -9.67
CA PHE A 479 25.01 5.59 -8.75
C PHE A 479 24.74 4.24 -9.41
N MET A 480 24.29 4.21 -10.67
CA MET A 480 24.10 2.95 -11.42
C MET A 480 25.43 2.19 -11.62
N ILE A 481 26.52 2.92 -11.91
CA ILE A 481 27.86 2.31 -12.04
C ILE A 481 28.38 1.83 -10.67
N GLU A 482 28.08 2.57 -9.61
CA GLU A 482 28.44 2.17 -8.25
C GLU A 482 27.70 0.90 -7.83
N MET A 483 26.37 0.84 -8.04
CA MET A 483 25.55 -0.29 -7.60
C MET A 483 25.83 -1.58 -8.37
N SER A 484 26.20 -1.49 -9.66
CA SER A 484 26.64 -2.69 -10.40
C SER A 484 27.91 -3.33 -9.81
N SER A 485 28.66 -2.61 -8.98
CA SER A 485 29.84 -3.14 -8.29
C SER A 485 29.53 -3.81 -6.95
N TRP A 486 28.33 -3.60 -6.38
CA TRP A 486 27.99 -4.03 -5.02
C TRP A 486 27.26 -5.39 -4.96
N GLY A 487 26.81 -5.90 -6.11
CA GLY A 487 25.99 -7.10 -6.20
C GLY A 487 24.51 -6.81 -5.90
N GLY A 488 23.61 -7.59 -6.52
CA GLY A 488 22.16 -7.37 -6.49
C GLY A 488 21.55 -7.52 -7.88
N SER A 489 20.23 -7.37 -8.00
CA SER A 489 19.58 -7.30 -9.31
C SER A 489 19.85 -5.95 -9.95
N GLU A 490 20.03 -5.97 -11.26
CA GLU A 490 20.33 -4.78 -12.02
C GLU A 490 19.04 -4.08 -12.45
N LEU A 491 19.04 -2.75 -12.38
CA LEU A 491 18.00 -1.95 -13.02
C LEU A 491 18.01 -2.24 -14.53
N LYS A 492 16.88 -2.67 -15.07
CA LYS A 492 16.69 -2.87 -16.52
C LYS A 492 16.12 -1.62 -17.17
N ASN A 493 15.17 -0.98 -16.50
CA ASN A 493 14.45 0.18 -17.00
C ASN A 493 14.56 1.34 -16.00
N LEU A 494 15.00 2.50 -16.46
CA LEU A 494 15.04 3.72 -15.67
C LEU A 494 14.19 4.78 -16.34
N GLN A 495 13.16 5.26 -15.65
CA GLN A 495 12.25 6.27 -16.17
C GLN A 495 12.51 7.60 -15.46
N PHE A 496 12.78 8.63 -16.23
CA PHE A 496 12.87 10.00 -15.77
C PHE A 496 11.54 10.70 -16.03
N LEU A 497 10.93 11.18 -14.97
CA LEU A 497 9.67 11.91 -15.02
C LEU A 497 9.92 13.40 -14.90
N VAL A 498 9.34 14.18 -15.80
CA VAL A 498 9.22 15.64 -15.69
C VAL A 498 7.76 16.03 -15.47
N PRO A 499 7.50 17.11 -14.70
CA PRO A 499 6.13 17.55 -14.42
C PRO A 499 5.30 17.77 -15.67
N LYS A 500 4.02 17.42 -15.59
CA LYS A 500 3.04 17.70 -16.65
C LYS A 500 2.98 19.21 -16.95
N GLY A 501 2.85 19.56 -18.23
CA GLY A 501 2.75 20.96 -18.66
C GLY A 501 4.10 21.67 -18.85
N ILE A 502 5.21 20.92 -18.91
CA ILE A 502 6.50 21.46 -19.36
C ILE A 502 6.44 21.81 -20.85
N SER A 503 7.18 22.83 -21.28
CA SER A 503 7.23 23.20 -22.70
C SER A 503 8.01 22.16 -23.51
N GLU A 504 7.62 21.99 -24.78
CA GLU A 504 8.29 21.09 -25.73
C GLU A 504 9.77 21.44 -25.89
N GLU A 505 10.11 22.73 -25.88
CA GLU A 505 11.50 23.20 -25.93
C GLU A 505 12.33 22.70 -24.75
N ILE A 506 11.79 22.77 -23.53
CA ILE A 506 12.49 22.28 -22.33
C ILE A 506 12.59 20.76 -22.42
N PHE A 507 11.51 20.06 -22.74
CA PHE A 507 11.52 18.61 -22.89
C PHE A 507 12.59 18.15 -23.90
N THR A 508 12.64 18.75 -25.08
CA THR A 508 13.62 18.47 -26.13
C THR A 508 15.05 18.75 -25.65
N ALA A 509 15.29 19.84 -24.91
CA ALA A 509 16.59 20.11 -24.32
C ALA A 509 17.00 19.04 -23.30
N LEU A 510 16.06 18.57 -22.46
CA LEU A 510 16.28 17.51 -21.49
C LEU A 510 16.56 16.15 -22.15
N ALA A 511 15.86 15.84 -23.25
CA ALA A 511 16.06 14.62 -24.02
C ALA A 511 17.43 14.61 -24.72
N ASN A 512 17.82 15.72 -25.35
CA ASN A 512 19.11 15.85 -26.04
C ASN A 512 20.33 15.72 -25.11
N MET A 513 20.17 15.92 -23.79
CA MET A 513 21.23 15.69 -22.81
C MET A 513 21.48 14.20 -22.50
N LEU A 514 20.49 13.33 -22.67
CA LEU A 514 20.62 11.90 -22.38
C LEU A 514 21.72 11.23 -23.23
N PRO A 515 21.76 11.41 -24.57
CA PRO A 515 22.84 10.90 -25.41
C PRO A 515 24.24 11.30 -24.97
N SER A 516 24.42 12.57 -24.59
CA SER A 516 25.74 13.13 -24.25
C SER A 516 26.24 12.62 -22.90
N ILE A 517 25.34 12.45 -21.92
CA ILE A 517 25.69 12.00 -20.57
C ILE A 517 25.84 10.47 -20.52
N PHE A 518 24.90 9.72 -21.08
CA PHE A 518 24.87 8.27 -20.94
C PHE A 518 25.65 7.52 -22.03
N ARG A 519 26.16 8.20 -23.08
CA ARG A 519 26.80 7.59 -24.26
C ARG A 519 25.93 6.46 -24.83
N ILE A 520 24.92 6.86 -25.60
CA ILE A 520 24.07 5.91 -26.31
C ILE A 520 24.92 5.09 -27.29
N SER A 521 24.67 3.79 -27.30
CA SER A 521 25.20 2.90 -28.33
C SER A 521 24.54 3.24 -29.66
N ASN A 522 25.32 3.75 -30.63
CA ASN A 522 24.84 3.89 -31.99
C ASN A 522 24.44 2.50 -32.52
N PRO A 523 23.21 2.33 -33.06
CA PRO A 523 22.87 1.10 -33.73
C PRO A 523 23.86 0.88 -34.88
N LEU A 524 24.38 -0.34 -35.00
CA LEU A 524 25.27 -0.71 -36.10
C LEU A 524 24.45 -0.65 -37.39
N VAL A 525 24.56 0.43 -38.14
CA VAL A 525 23.96 0.54 -39.47
C VAL A 525 24.74 -0.39 -40.38
N LEU A 526 24.25 -1.63 -40.54
CA LEU A 526 24.73 -2.54 -41.57
C LEU A 526 24.38 -1.92 -42.93
N GLN A 527 25.30 -1.15 -43.49
CA GLN A 527 25.23 -0.79 -44.90
C GLN A 527 25.35 -2.08 -45.70
N ALA A 528 24.23 -2.57 -46.22
CA ALA A 528 24.24 -3.63 -47.21
C ALA A 528 25.06 -3.12 -48.42
N SER A 529 26.33 -3.52 -48.49
CA SER A 529 27.13 -3.31 -49.67
C SER A 529 26.48 -4.07 -50.81
N ASN A 530 25.76 -3.37 -51.69
CA ASN A 530 25.36 -3.88 -52.99
C ASN A 530 26.63 -4.12 -53.81
N THR A 531 27.30 -5.24 -53.55
CA THR A 531 28.27 -5.81 -54.48
C THR A 531 27.49 -6.30 -55.69
N ASN A 532 27.38 -5.43 -56.70
CA ASN A 532 27.04 -5.80 -58.06
C ASN A 532 28.07 -6.85 -58.52
N ARG A 533 27.71 -8.13 -58.39
CA ARG A 533 28.38 -9.22 -59.09
C ARG A 533 28.14 -9.02 -60.57
N SER A 534 29.14 -8.51 -61.27
CA SER A 534 29.30 -8.65 -62.70
C SER A 534 29.29 -10.14 -63.06
N GLN A 535 28.15 -10.64 -63.55
CA GLN A 535 28.09 -11.92 -64.24
C GLN A 535 28.53 -11.71 -65.69
N THR A 536 29.77 -12.07 -65.96
CA THR A 536 30.21 -12.54 -67.28
C THR A 536 29.49 -13.86 -67.59
N LYS A 537 28.71 -13.88 -68.69
CA LYS A 537 28.38 -15.11 -69.45
C LYS A 537 27.67 -14.77 -70.78
N LYS A 538 28.47 -14.48 -71.81
CA LYS A 538 28.60 -15.18 -73.10
C LYS A 538 29.19 -14.26 -74.15
#